data_AF-T1BD28-F1
#
_entry.id   AF-T1BD28-F1
#
_cell.length_a   1.000
_cell.length_b   1.000
_cell.length_c   1.000
_cell.angle_alpha   90.00
_cell.angle_beta   90.00
_cell.angle_gamma   90.00
#
_symmetry.space_group_name_H-M   'P 1'
#
loop_
_entity.id
_entity.type
_entity.pdbx_description
1 polymer ?
#
loop_
_entity_poly.entity_id
_entity_poly.type
_entity_poly.pdbx_seq_one_letter_code
_entity_poly.pdbx_strand_id
1 'polypeptide(L)'
;MHMPVFASLFRESADRGLEPDPGDRQAWERLDQPFERTLLTTLIRYPETLEQAASGSAPHLIAQYLRELAQAFHTYYHAVPLLVEERALRNDRLSLCLATRLILADGLSLLGVSAPSKM
;
A
#
# COMPACT_ATOMS: atom_id res chain seq x y z
N MET A 1 -13.33 8.58 -0.45
CA MET A 1 -12.10 8.20 -1.17
C MET A 1 -12.10 6.69 -1.32
N HIS A 2 -12.14 6.23 -2.58
CA HIS A 2 -12.48 4.86 -2.99
C HIS A 2 -11.48 3.84 -2.43
N MET A 3 -11.93 3.07 -1.45
CA MET A 3 -11.24 1.90 -0.95
C MET A 3 -11.61 0.52 -1.56
N PRO A 4 -12.60 0.34 -2.48
CA PRO A 4 -12.91 -0.98 -3.05
C PRO A 4 -11.87 -1.56 -4.01
N VAL A 5 -10.79 -0.82 -4.21
CA VAL A 5 -9.71 -1.15 -5.13
C VAL A 5 -8.92 -2.37 -4.66
N PHE A 6 -8.61 -2.49 -3.37
CA PHE A 6 -7.84 -3.62 -2.86
C PHE A 6 -8.59 -4.94 -3.05
N ALA A 7 -9.85 -5.03 -2.62
CA ALA A 7 -10.60 -6.26 -2.76
C ALA A 7 -10.90 -6.61 -4.22
N SER A 8 -11.09 -5.61 -5.09
CA SER A 8 -11.23 -5.86 -6.53
C SER A 8 -9.93 -6.39 -7.15
N LEU A 9 -8.79 -5.79 -6.85
CA LEU A 9 -7.48 -6.21 -7.37
C LEU A 9 -7.11 -7.63 -6.92
N PHE A 10 -7.30 -7.95 -5.63
CA PHE A 10 -6.97 -9.29 -5.12
C PHE A 10 -7.97 -10.35 -5.61
N ARG A 11 -9.25 -10.00 -5.81
CA ARG A 11 -10.20 -10.88 -6.51
C ARG A 11 -9.77 -11.14 -7.95
N GLU A 12 -9.43 -10.09 -8.70
CA GLU A 12 -8.98 -10.24 -10.09
C GLU A 12 -7.67 -11.03 -10.20
N SER A 13 -6.73 -10.83 -9.27
CA SER A 13 -5.51 -11.63 -9.16
C SER A 13 -5.82 -13.11 -8.90
N ALA A 14 -6.74 -13.42 -7.97
CA ALA A 14 -7.16 -14.80 -7.67
C ALA A 14 -7.89 -15.45 -8.85
N ASP A 15 -8.82 -14.74 -9.49
CA ASP A 15 -9.57 -15.22 -10.66
C ASP A 15 -8.64 -15.56 -11.84
N ARG A 16 -7.51 -14.84 -11.94
CA ARG A 16 -6.47 -15.08 -12.97
C ARG A 16 -5.41 -16.10 -12.53
N GLY A 17 -5.48 -16.64 -11.31
CA GLY A 17 -4.47 -17.55 -10.76
C GLY A 17 -3.10 -16.88 -10.56
N LEU A 18 -3.09 -15.56 -10.35
CA LEU A 18 -1.89 -14.71 -10.24
C LEU A 18 -1.64 -14.27 -8.79
N GLU A 19 -1.92 -15.15 -7.84
CA GLU A 19 -1.80 -14.86 -6.41
C GLU A 19 -0.33 -14.59 -6.04
N PRO A 20 -0.05 -13.60 -5.16
CA PRO A 20 1.30 -13.31 -4.73
C PRO A 20 1.84 -14.44 -3.84
N ASP A 21 2.96 -15.02 -4.24
CA ASP A 21 3.67 -16.05 -3.49
C ASP A 21 4.82 -15.40 -2.68
N PRO A 22 4.79 -15.43 -1.34
CA PRO A 22 5.83 -14.84 -0.51
C PRO A 22 7.17 -15.59 -0.59
N GLY A 23 7.21 -16.81 -1.15
CA GLY A 23 8.43 -17.60 -1.36
C GLY A 23 9.11 -17.38 -2.71
N ASP A 24 8.54 -16.57 -3.60
CA ASP A 24 9.10 -16.32 -4.93
C ASP A 24 10.40 -15.50 -4.89
N ARG A 25 11.18 -15.62 -5.97
CA ARG A 25 12.30 -14.71 -6.21
C ARG A 25 11.77 -13.29 -6.34
N GLN A 26 12.31 -12.40 -5.51
CA GLN A 26 12.04 -10.97 -5.55
C GLN A 26 12.82 -10.31 -6.70
N ALA A 27 12.24 -9.28 -7.29
CA ALA A 27 12.82 -8.47 -8.35
C ALA A 27 12.76 -6.97 -8.00
N TRP A 28 13.08 -6.63 -6.74
CA TRP A 28 12.99 -5.26 -6.21
C TRP A 28 13.76 -4.23 -7.04
N GLU A 29 14.86 -4.66 -7.67
CA GLU A 29 15.66 -3.83 -8.57
C GLU A 29 14.87 -3.31 -9.78
N ARG A 30 13.72 -3.92 -10.08
CA ARG A 30 12.84 -3.60 -11.20
C ARG A 30 11.66 -2.69 -10.82
N LEU A 31 11.56 -2.28 -9.56
CA LEU A 31 10.65 -1.22 -9.12
C LEU A 31 11.24 0.14 -9.49
N ASP A 32 11.30 0.42 -10.79
CA ASP A 32 11.97 1.57 -11.37
C ASP A 32 11.05 2.76 -11.67
N GLN A 33 9.72 2.58 -11.55
CA GLN A 33 8.77 3.61 -11.90
C GLN A 33 8.78 4.73 -10.83
N PRO A 34 8.66 6.01 -11.23
CA PRO A 34 8.63 7.13 -10.28
C PRO A 34 7.53 6.99 -9.21
N PHE A 35 6.39 6.44 -9.59
CA PHE A 35 5.24 6.23 -8.70
C PHE A 35 5.48 5.09 -7.70
N GLU A 36 6.20 4.03 -8.09
CA GLU A 36 6.64 2.96 -7.18
C GLU A 36 7.57 3.53 -6.11
N ARG A 37 8.56 4.32 -6.52
CA ARG A 37 9.51 4.98 -5.60
C ARG A 37 8.81 5.93 -4.63
N THR A 38 7.84 6.70 -5.13
CA THR A 38 7.06 7.62 -4.29
C THR A 38 6.28 6.84 -3.24
N LEU A 39 5.58 5.77 -3.63
CA LEU A 39 4.83 4.94 -2.69
C LEU A 39 5.75 4.25 -1.67
N LEU A 40 6.85 3.64 -2.12
CA LEU A 40 7.86 3.02 -1.25
C LEU A 40 8.41 4.00 -0.21
N THR A 41 8.79 5.21 -0.63
CA THR A 41 9.32 6.23 0.27
C THR A 41 8.28 6.64 1.31
N THR A 42 7.02 6.78 0.91
CA THR A 42 5.92 7.07 1.84
C THR A 42 5.68 5.92 2.82
N LEU A 43 5.76 4.65 2.39
CA LEU A 43 5.62 3.49 3.28
C LEU A 43 6.73 3.47 4.34
N ILE A 44 7.98 3.70 3.95
CA ILE A 44 9.14 3.66 4.86
C ILE A 44 9.07 4.74 5.94
N ARG A 45 8.41 5.88 5.68
CA ARG A 45 8.22 6.98 6.65
C ARG A 45 7.25 6.66 7.79
N TYR A 46 6.52 5.55 7.72
CA TYR A 46 5.48 5.24 8.71
C TYR A 46 5.99 5.13 10.15
N PRO A 47 7.05 4.36 10.45
CA PRO A 47 7.53 4.20 11.83
C PRO A 47 7.99 5.53 12.44
N GLU A 48 8.72 6.34 11.67
CA GLU A 48 9.16 7.67 12.11
C GLU A 48 7.97 8.59 12.40
N THR A 49 6.95 8.60 11.53
CA THR A 49 5.74 9.38 11.74
C THR A 49 5.01 8.94 13.02
N LEU A 50 4.98 7.63 13.29
CA LEU A 50 4.36 7.06 14.48
C LEU A 50 5.10 7.50 15.75
N GLU A 51 6.42 7.43 15.76
CA GLU A 51 7.25 7.89 16.89
C GLU A 51 7.07 9.38 17.17
N GLN A 52 7.05 10.21 16.12
CA GLN A 52 6.81 11.65 16.23
C GLN A 52 5.41 11.96 16.78
N ALA A 53 4.39 11.29 16.26
CA ALA A 53 3.01 11.45 16.73
C ALA A 53 2.85 11.05 18.20
N ALA A 54 3.47 9.94 18.61
CA ALA A 54 3.44 9.46 19.99
C ALA A 54 4.16 10.42 20.94
N SER A 55 5.40 10.80 20.60
CA SER A 55 6.22 11.69 21.45
C SER A 55 5.62 13.09 21.60
N GLY A 56 4.98 13.59 20.55
CA GLY A 56 4.35 14.92 20.54
C GLY A 56 2.89 14.94 20.96
N SER A 57 2.28 13.80 21.31
CA SER A 57 0.82 13.68 21.50
C SER A 57 0.02 14.32 20.35
N ALA A 58 0.46 14.04 19.13
CA ALA A 58 0.06 14.73 17.91
C ALA A 58 -0.64 13.79 16.91
N PRO A 59 -1.87 13.30 17.20
CA PRO A 59 -2.58 12.33 16.35
C PRO A 59 -2.89 12.86 14.94
N HIS A 60 -2.91 14.18 14.75
CA HIS A 60 -3.09 14.79 13.44
C HIS A 60 -1.97 14.45 12.45
N LEU A 61 -0.76 14.12 12.93
CA LEU A 61 0.35 13.66 12.08
C LEU A 61 0.02 12.32 11.40
N ILE A 62 -0.60 11.39 12.13
CA ILE A 62 -1.08 10.11 11.57
C ILE A 62 -2.14 10.37 10.51
N ALA A 63 -3.12 11.24 10.79
CA ALA A 63 -4.17 11.56 9.81
C ALA A 63 -3.62 12.22 8.53
N GLN A 64 -2.60 13.08 8.66
CA GLN A 64 -1.91 13.69 7.52
C GLN A 64 -1.15 12.64 6.70
N TYR A 65 -0.37 11.79 7.37
CA TYR A 65 0.36 10.69 6.73
C TYR A 65 -0.57 9.73 5.98
N LEU A 66 -1.69 9.31 6.59
CA LEU A 66 -2.62 8.39 5.93
C LEU A 66 -3.25 8.99 4.68
N ARG A 67 -3.50 10.31 4.68
CA ARG A 67 -3.97 11.04 3.49
C ARG A 67 -2.90 11.04 2.39
N GLU A 68 -1.64 11.32 2.73
CA GLU A 68 -0.51 11.28 1.80
C GLU A 68 -0.32 9.88 1.21
N LEU A 69 -0.34 8.84 2.06
CA LEU A 69 -0.22 7.45 1.63
C LEU A 69 -1.34 7.05 0.69
N ALA A 70 -2.58 7.39 1.00
CA ALA A 70 -3.71 7.09 0.14
C ALA A 70 -3.62 7.80 -1.22
N GLN A 71 -3.11 9.03 -1.26
CA GLN A 71 -2.88 9.77 -2.51
C GLN A 71 -1.75 9.16 -3.35
N ALA A 72 -0.64 8.79 -2.71
CA ALA A 72 0.48 8.10 -3.38
C ALA A 72 0.02 6.76 -3.96
N PHE A 73 -0.76 5.98 -3.20
CA PHE A 73 -1.32 4.72 -3.64
C PHE A 73 -2.29 4.88 -4.81
N HIS A 74 -3.21 5.86 -4.74
CA HIS A 74 -4.14 6.13 -5.83
C HIS A 74 -3.40 6.43 -7.13
N THR A 75 -2.36 7.26 -7.06
CA THR A 75 -1.53 7.59 -8.22
C THR A 75 -0.81 6.35 -8.76
N TYR A 76 -0.18 5.57 -7.87
CA TYR A 76 0.49 4.32 -8.22
C TYR A 76 -0.44 3.31 -8.92
N TYR A 77 -1.62 3.07 -8.35
CA TYR A 77 -2.60 2.12 -8.87
C TYR A 77 -3.05 2.44 -10.31
N HIS A 78 -3.20 3.73 -10.63
CA HIS A 78 -3.61 4.16 -11.97
C HIS A 78 -2.46 4.28 -12.96
N ALA A 79 -1.24 4.53 -12.48
CA ALA A 79 -0.09 4.78 -13.35
C ALA A 79 0.74 3.53 -13.68
N VAL A 80 0.69 2.50 -12.82
CA VAL A 80 1.56 1.31 -12.94
C VAL A 80 0.73 0.05 -13.22
N PRO A 81 1.00 -0.69 -14.30
CA PRO A 81 0.35 -1.97 -14.54
C PRO A 81 0.72 -3.00 -13.46
N LEU A 82 -0.25 -3.42 -12.65
CA LEU A 82 0.00 -4.33 -11.52
C LEU A 82 0.03 -5.80 -11.95
N LEU A 83 -0.96 -6.23 -12.73
CA LEU A 83 -1.11 -7.63 -13.17
C LEU A 83 -0.36 -7.89 -14.48
N VAL A 84 0.97 -7.88 -14.40
CA VAL A 84 1.87 -8.21 -15.52
C VAL A 84 2.18 -9.70 -15.60
N GLU A 85 2.59 -10.16 -16.79
CA GLU A 85 2.97 -11.56 -17.04
C GLU A 85 4.13 -12.01 -16.15
N GLU A 86 5.09 -11.11 -15.94
CA GLU A 86 6.26 -11.43 -15.16
C GLU A 86 5.94 -11.59 -13.67
N ARG A 87 6.06 -12.83 -13.20
CA ARG A 87 5.67 -13.25 -11.86
C ARG A 87 6.38 -12.49 -10.74
N ALA A 88 7.70 -12.36 -10.77
CA ALA A 88 8.47 -11.68 -9.72
C ALA A 88 8.07 -10.20 -9.60
N LEU A 89 8.09 -9.45 -10.72
CA LEU A 89 7.69 -8.04 -10.74
C LEU A 89 6.22 -7.84 -10.33
N ARG A 90 5.30 -8.70 -10.78
CA ARG A 90 3.91 -8.66 -10.35
C ARG A 90 3.79 -8.86 -8.84
N ASN A 91 4.47 -9.85 -8.27
CA ASN A 91 4.42 -10.13 -6.83
C ASN A 91 4.96 -8.94 -6.01
N ASP A 92 6.04 -8.32 -6.45
CA ASP A 92 6.61 -7.14 -5.78
C ASP A 92 5.63 -5.94 -5.81
N ARG A 93 4.97 -5.70 -6.95
CA ARG A 93 3.93 -4.67 -7.10
C ARG A 93 2.70 -4.94 -6.22
N LEU A 94 2.24 -6.19 -6.17
CA LEU A 94 1.15 -6.59 -5.29
C LEU A 94 1.55 -6.49 -3.80
N SER A 95 2.82 -6.71 -3.48
CA SER A 95 3.35 -6.54 -2.12
C SER A 95 3.29 -5.07 -1.67
N LEU A 96 3.56 -4.10 -2.55
CA LEU A 96 3.33 -2.67 -2.25
C LEU A 96 1.86 -2.39 -1.93
N CYS A 97 0.94 -3.02 -2.66
CA CYS A 97 -0.49 -2.88 -2.40
C CYS A 97 -0.86 -3.46 -1.03
N LEU A 98 -0.35 -4.65 -0.68
CA LEU A 98 -0.57 -5.27 0.63
C LEU A 98 -0.02 -4.41 1.76
N ALA A 99 1.22 -3.93 1.64
CA ALA A 99 1.86 -3.06 2.64
C ALA A 99 1.05 -1.77 2.86
N THR A 100 0.61 -1.14 1.77
CA THR A 100 -0.26 0.05 1.84
C THR A 100 -1.55 -0.24 2.60
N ARG A 101 -2.23 -1.36 2.28
CA ARG A 101 -3.47 -1.76 2.97
C ARG A 101 -3.25 -1.97 4.47
N LEU A 102 -2.15 -2.63 4.85
CA LEU A 102 -1.82 -2.88 6.25
C LEU A 102 -1.61 -1.58 7.01
N ILE A 103 -0.81 -0.66 6.49
CA ILE A 103 -0.52 0.63 7.14
C ILE A 103 -1.77 1.51 7.21
N LEU A 104 -2.60 1.52 6.16
CA LEU A 104 -3.86 2.26 6.19
C LEU A 104 -4.81 1.72 7.28
N ALA A 105 -4.93 0.40 7.40
CA ALA A 105 -5.76 -0.22 8.41
C ALA A 105 -5.23 0.05 9.83
N ASP A 106 -3.92 -0.10 10.04
CA ASP A 106 -3.26 0.14 11.32
C ASP A 106 -3.42 1.61 11.75
N GLY A 107 -3.08 2.56 10.89
CA GLY A 107 -3.20 3.98 11.20
C GLY A 107 -4.65 4.44 11.43
N LEU A 108 -5.63 3.92 10.69
CA LEU A 108 -7.04 4.22 10.95
C LEU A 108 -7.48 3.65 12.31
N SER A 109 -7.02 2.45 12.66
CA SER A 109 -7.27 1.85 13.98
C SER A 109 -6.67 2.69 15.11
N LEU A 110 -5.45 3.22 14.95
CA LEU A 110 -4.84 4.14 15.92
C LEU A 110 -5.66 5.42 16.13
N LEU A 111 -6.38 5.88 15.10
CA LEU A 111 -7.27 7.03 15.17
C LEU A 111 -8.67 6.70 15.72
N GLY A 112 -8.92 5.43 16.08
CA GLY A 112 -10.24 4.97 16.53
C GLY A 112 -11.29 4.92 15.42
N VAL A 113 -10.87 4.91 14.15
CA VAL A 113 -11.74 4.86 12.99
C VAL A 113 -11.69 3.47 12.38
N SER A 114 -12.85 2.84 12.19
CA SER A 114 -12.90 1.55 11.51
C SER A 114 -12.56 1.74 10.02
N ALA A 115 -11.58 0.99 9.51
CA ALA A 115 -11.43 0.79 8.08
C ALA A 115 -12.65 -0.02 7.58
N PRO A 116 -13.41 0.47 6.59
CA PRO A 116 -14.59 -0.26 6.13
C PRO A 116 -14.22 -1.67 5.64
N SER A 117 -15.00 -2.68 6.05
CA SER A 117 -14.77 -4.09 5.69
C SER A 117 -15.32 -4.46 4.32
N LYS A 118 -16.35 -3.73 3.85
CA LYS A 118 -16.73 -3.64 2.43
C LYS A 118 -16.08 -2.41 1.84
N MET A 119 -14.78 -2.57 1.70
CA MET A 119 -13.93 -1.97 0.70
C MET A 119 -13.86 -3.01 -0.41
#